data_AF-A0A150ASJ0-F1
#
_entry.id   AF-A0A150ASJ0-F1
#
_cell.length_a   1.000
_cell.length_b   1.000
_cell.length_c   1.000
_cell.angle_alpha   90.00
_cell.angle_beta   90.00
_cell.angle_gamma   90.00
#
_symmetry.space_group_name_H-M   'P 1'
#
loop_
_entity.id
_entity.type
_entity.pdbx_description
1 polymer ?
#
loop_
_entity_poly.entity_id
_entity_poly.type
_entity_poly.pdbx_seq_one_letter_code
_entity_poly.pdbx_strand_id
1 'polypeptide(L)'
;MKDQQHFEYKKITNDQDYQYYSHVFSLLMDNENRNNDDDNKFDVLSILLQEYQNRVIEPELELMMDEMTPIDWIEGAMDNLDLKQKDLIGIIGSNKGRVSEVMNGKRPLSASMIIKTSQVLNIPLERLIGKDMKQKNANKFYELA
;
A
#
# COMPACT_ATOMS: atom_id res chain seq x y z
N MET A 1 -11.98 16.04 -45.32
CA MET A 1 -12.47 15.27 -44.16
C MET A 1 -11.22 14.67 -43.53
N LYS A 2 -10.78 15.20 -42.39
CA LYS A 2 -9.54 14.73 -41.74
C LYS A 2 -9.83 13.35 -41.16
N ASP A 3 -8.93 12.41 -41.44
CA ASP A 3 -8.95 11.06 -40.92
C ASP A 3 -9.18 11.10 -39.40
N GLN A 4 -10.38 10.68 -38.97
CA GLN A 4 -10.60 10.28 -37.59
C GLN A 4 -9.81 8.99 -37.41
N GLN A 5 -8.56 9.12 -36.96
CA GLN A 5 -7.77 8.00 -36.47
C GLN A 5 -8.62 7.29 -35.40
N HIS A 6 -9.17 6.14 -35.76
CA HIS A 6 -10.00 5.33 -34.87
C HIS A 6 -9.09 4.91 -33.71
N PHE A 7 -9.37 5.40 -32.51
CA PHE A 7 -8.64 4.97 -31.32
C PHE A 7 -9.11 3.55 -31.02
N GLU A 8 -8.31 2.56 -31.41
CA GLU A 8 -8.62 1.16 -31.17
C GLU A 8 -8.31 0.84 -29.70
N TYR A 9 -9.36 0.76 -28.89
CA TYR A 9 -9.24 0.42 -27.48
C TYR A 9 -8.75 -1.01 -27.34
N LYS A 10 -7.49 -1.17 -26.94
CA LYS A 10 -6.89 -2.46 -26.64
C LYS A 10 -6.85 -2.67 -25.13
N LYS A 11 -7.10 -3.92 -24.70
CA LYS A 11 -6.88 -4.34 -23.32
C LYS A 11 -5.43 -4.01 -22.89
N ILE A 12 -5.28 -3.40 -21.73
CA ILE A 12 -3.96 -3.15 -21.11
C ILE A 12 -3.45 -4.48 -20.51
N THR A 13 -2.25 -4.89 -20.93
CA THR A 13 -1.72 -6.22 -20.56
C THR A 13 -0.34 -6.18 -19.91
N ASN A 14 0.30 -5.01 -19.91
CA ASN A 14 1.64 -4.81 -19.37
C ASN A 14 1.80 -3.34 -18.94
N ASP A 15 2.88 -3.07 -18.21
CA ASP A 15 3.13 -1.74 -17.64
C ASP A 15 3.44 -0.68 -18.69
N GLN A 16 4.02 -1.05 -19.85
CA GLN A 16 4.29 -0.09 -20.91
C GLN A 16 2.99 0.48 -21.49
N ASP A 17 2.00 -0.40 -21.76
CA ASP A 17 0.66 0.00 -22.18
C ASP A 17 0.03 0.88 -21.09
N TYR A 18 0.10 0.46 -19.82
CA TYR A 18 -0.48 1.17 -18.69
C TYR A 18 0.09 2.59 -18.55
N GLN A 19 1.42 2.75 -18.65
CA GLN A 19 2.09 4.06 -18.58
C GLN A 19 1.72 4.95 -19.77
N TYR A 20 1.70 4.39 -20.99
CA TYR A 20 1.29 5.13 -22.18
C TYR A 20 -0.15 5.65 -22.04
N TYR A 21 -1.10 4.78 -21.68
CA TYR A 21 -2.50 5.18 -21.53
C TYR A 21 -2.72 6.09 -20.32
N SER A 22 -1.96 5.95 -19.23
CA SER A 22 -1.99 6.89 -18.10
C SER A 22 -1.54 8.28 -18.52
N HIS A 23 -0.51 8.38 -19.35
CA HIS A 23 -0.05 9.65 -19.90
C HIS A 23 -1.12 10.30 -20.81
N VAL A 24 -1.71 9.53 -21.72
CA VAL A 24 -2.81 10.02 -22.58
C VAL A 24 -4.01 10.46 -21.74
N PHE A 25 -4.39 9.68 -20.73
CA PHE A 25 -5.47 10.03 -19.81
C PHE A 25 -5.21 11.33 -19.06
N SER A 26 -3.97 11.55 -18.59
CA SER A 26 -3.54 12.80 -17.96
C SER A 26 -3.67 14.01 -18.91
N LEU A 27 -3.22 13.87 -20.16
CA LEU A 27 -3.38 14.93 -21.17
C LEU A 27 -4.86 15.26 -21.46
N LEU A 28 -5.74 14.25 -21.45
CA LEU A 28 -7.18 14.45 -21.58
C LEU A 28 -7.78 15.14 -20.34
N MET A 29 -7.30 14.80 -19.14
CA MET A 29 -7.73 15.41 -17.88
C MET A 29 -7.44 16.92 -17.87
N ASP A 30 -6.25 17.30 -18.31
CA ASP A 30 -5.78 18.70 -18.34
C ASP A 30 -6.35 19.53 -19.51
N ASN A 31 -7.04 18.89 -20.47
CA ASN A 31 -7.64 19.58 -21.60
C ASN A 31 -8.99 20.20 -21.24
N GLU A 32 -9.06 21.52 -21.12
CA GLU A 32 -10.30 22.26 -20.82
C GLU A 32 -11.30 22.30 -21.99
N ASN A 33 -10.89 21.96 -23.22
CA ASN A 33 -11.70 22.06 -24.43
C ASN A 33 -11.96 20.67 -25.06
N ARG A 34 -12.30 19.67 -24.24
CA ARG A 34 -12.68 18.34 -24.74
C ARG A 34 -13.95 18.40 -25.58
N ASN A 35 -13.95 17.63 -26.67
CA ASN A 35 -15.15 17.32 -27.44
C ASN A 35 -15.73 15.97 -27.00
N ASN A 36 -16.88 15.59 -27.55
CA ASN A 36 -17.53 14.31 -27.21
C ASN A 36 -16.64 13.07 -27.46
N ASP A 37 -15.77 13.08 -28.48
CA ASP A 37 -14.86 11.97 -28.75
C ASP A 37 -13.76 11.89 -27.68
N ASP A 38 -13.27 13.03 -27.21
CA ASP A 38 -12.28 13.12 -26.13
C ASP A 38 -12.88 12.69 -24.79
N ASP A 39 -14.13 13.07 -24.49
CA ASP A 39 -14.85 12.61 -23.29
C ASP A 39 -15.09 11.10 -23.33
N ASN A 40 -15.53 10.55 -24.47
CA ASN A 40 -15.69 9.11 -24.64
C ASN A 40 -14.35 8.36 -24.44
N LYS A 41 -13.24 8.89 -24.97
CA LYS A 41 -11.90 8.32 -24.74
C LYS A 41 -11.50 8.39 -23.28
N PHE A 42 -11.75 9.52 -22.62
CA PHE A 42 -11.46 9.71 -21.20
C PHE A 42 -12.18 8.64 -20.36
N ASP A 43 -13.48 8.46 -20.58
CA ASP A 43 -14.29 7.50 -19.85
C ASP A 43 -13.78 6.06 -20.08
N VAL A 44 -13.55 5.65 -21.32
CA VAL A 44 -13.06 4.30 -21.62
C VAL A 44 -11.67 4.06 -21.02
N LEU A 45 -10.74 5.02 -21.15
CA LEU A 45 -9.41 4.90 -20.57
C LEU A 45 -9.45 4.81 -19.06
N SER A 46 -10.34 5.56 -18.39
CA SER A 46 -10.50 5.47 -16.93
C SER A 46 -10.82 4.04 -16.48
N ILE A 47 -11.72 3.35 -17.21
CA ILE A 47 -12.12 1.98 -16.92
C ILE A 47 -10.98 0.99 -17.19
N LEU A 48 -10.28 1.14 -18.32
CA LEU A 48 -9.17 0.25 -18.68
C LEU A 48 -7.98 0.37 -17.71
N LEU A 49 -7.64 1.60 -17.30
CA LEU A 49 -6.60 1.86 -16.32
C LEU A 49 -6.96 1.28 -14.96
N GLN A 50 -8.20 1.50 -14.50
CA GLN A 50 -8.69 0.93 -13.24
C GLN A 50 -8.71 -0.60 -13.26
N GLU A 51 -9.16 -1.24 -14.35
CA GLU A 51 -9.13 -2.70 -14.49
C GLU A 51 -7.71 -3.26 -14.35
N TYR A 52 -6.74 -2.63 -15.02
CA TYR A 52 -5.34 -3.06 -14.94
C TYR A 52 -4.76 -2.84 -13.54
N GLN A 53 -5.02 -1.69 -12.92
CA GLN A 53 -4.59 -1.41 -11.54
C GLN A 53 -5.10 -2.49 -10.58
N ASN A 54 -6.41 -2.76 -10.59
CA ASN A 54 -7.01 -3.73 -9.68
C ASN A 54 -6.54 -5.17 -9.94
N ARG A 55 -6.22 -5.51 -11.19
CA ARG A 55 -5.80 -6.88 -11.56
C ARG A 55 -4.31 -7.14 -11.34
N VAL A 56 -3.47 -6.13 -11.48
CA VAL A 56 -2.00 -6.29 -11.50
C VAL A 56 -1.35 -5.48 -10.37
N ILE A 57 -1.55 -4.16 -10.38
CA ILE A 57 -0.84 -3.24 -9.47
C ILE A 57 -1.28 -3.43 -8.01
N GLU A 58 -2.58 -3.48 -7.72
CA GLU A 58 -3.09 -3.66 -6.36
C GLU A 58 -2.62 -4.99 -5.74
N PRO A 59 -2.73 -6.16 -6.42
CA PRO A 59 -2.17 -7.41 -5.91
C PRO A 59 -0.66 -7.37 -5.69
N GLU A 60 0.11 -6.75 -6.60
CA GLU A 60 1.56 -6.62 -6.45
C GLU A 60 1.92 -5.75 -5.23
N LEU A 61 1.24 -4.62 -5.05
CA LEU A 61 1.42 -3.76 -3.87
C LEU A 61 1.03 -4.49 -2.58
N GLU A 62 -0.06 -5.26 -2.58
CA GLU A 62 -0.47 -6.04 -1.42
C GLU A 62 0.58 -7.12 -1.08
N LEU A 63 1.12 -7.80 -2.09
CA LEU A 63 2.21 -8.77 -1.90
C LEU A 63 3.45 -8.11 -1.28
N MET A 64 3.87 -6.94 -1.80
CA MET A 64 4.99 -6.17 -1.23
C MET A 64 4.71 -5.75 0.22
N MET A 65 3.50 -5.28 0.49
CA MET A 65 3.06 -4.87 1.83
C MET A 65 2.96 -6.05 2.82
N ASP A 66 2.67 -7.26 2.34
CA ASP A 66 2.65 -8.49 3.12
C ASP A 66 4.06 -9.06 3.39
N GLU A 67 5.07 -8.64 2.65
CA GLU A 67 6.48 -8.94 2.92
C GLU A 67 7.10 -7.99 3.95
N MET A 68 6.56 -6.77 4.09
CA MET A 68 7.00 -5.82 5.12
C MET A 68 6.84 -6.38 6.54
N THR A 69 7.86 -6.15 7.35
CA THR A 69 7.84 -6.50 8.77
C THR A 69 7.11 -5.42 9.58
N PRO A 70 6.67 -5.73 10.81
CA PRO A 70 6.14 -4.72 11.73
C PRO A 70 7.08 -3.54 11.97
N ILE A 71 8.39 -3.75 11.87
CA ILE A 71 9.38 -2.68 12.04
C ILE A 71 9.38 -1.76 10.82
N ASP A 72 9.35 -2.30 9.60
CA ASP A 72 9.30 -1.50 8.36
C ASP A 72 8.06 -0.57 8.36
N TRP A 73 6.93 -1.07 8.84
CA TRP A 73 5.72 -0.27 9.02
C TRP A 73 5.90 0.87 10.04
N ILE A 74 6.61 0.62 11.13
CA ILE A 74 6.90 1.63 12.16
C ILE A 74 7.87 2.68 11.60
N GLU A 75 8.91 2.26 10.87
CA GLU A 75 9.88 3.17 10.26
C GLU A 75 9.21 4.07 9.21
N GLY A 76 8.38 3.51 8.33
CA GLY A 76 7.62 4.31 7.37
C GLY A 76 6.67 5.31 8.03
N ALA A 77 6.03 4.92 9.13
CA ALA A 77 5.20 5.85 9.91
C ALA A 77 6.05 6.93 10.61
N MET A 78 7.24 6.59 11.10
CA MET A 78 8.16 7.56 11.68
C MET A 78 8.61 8.59 10.65
N ASP A 79 8.96 8.16 9.44
CA ASP A 79 9.38 9.05 8.37
C ASP A 79 8.26 10.01 7.96
N ASN A 80 7.03 9.50 7.80
CA ASN A 80 5.85 10.31 7.48
C ASN A 80 5.50 11.34 8.56
N LEU A 81 5.82 11.04 9.83
CA LEU A 81 5.50 11.87 10.99
C LEU A 81 6.70 12.68 11.50
N ASP A 82 7.86 12.62 10.84
CA ASP A 82 9.14 13.20 11.26
C ASP A 82 9.54 12.83 12.71
N LEU A 83 9.32 11.57 13.09
CA LEU A 83 9.61 11.05 14.42
C LEU A 83 11.00 10.40 14.49
N LYS A 84 11.66 10.53 15.64
CA LYS A 84 12.92 9.82 15.93
C LYS A 84 12.64 8.67 16.88
N GLN A 85 13.53 7.68 16.93
CA GLN A 85 13.36 6.53 17.84
C GLN A 85 13.15 6.96 19.31
N LYS A 86 13.79 8.04 19.77
CA LYS A 86 13.59 8.57 21.12
C LYS A 86 12.12 8.94 21.41
N ASP A 87 11.35 9.29 20.39
CA ASP A 87 9.95 9.70 20.51
C ASP A 87 9.02 8.47 20.62
N LEU A 88 9.54 7.27 20.36
CA LEU A 88 8.86 6.00 20.62
C LEU A 88 8.96 5.53 22.08
N ILE A 89 9.69 6.26 22.93
CA ILE A 89 9.74 5.98 24.37
C ILE A 89 8.36 6.20 24.96
N GLY A 90 7.89 5.23 25.75
CA GLY A 90 6.54 5.17 26.26
C GLY A 90 5.54 4.53 25.29
N ILE A 91 5.86 4.40 24.00
CA ILE A 91 5.01 3.72 23.00
C ILE A 91 5.40 2.25 22.90
N ILE A 92 6.62 1.97 22.44
CA ILE A 92 7.11 0.59 22.23
C ILE A 92 8.08 0.12 23.30
N GLY A 93 8.54 1.01 24.18
CA GLY A 93 9.47 0.65 25.25
C GLY A 93 9.52 1.72 26.33
N SER A 94 9.81 1.32 27.57
CA SER A 94 9.88 2.26 28.70
C SER A 94 11.12 3.15 28.68
N ASN A 95 12.13 2.84 27.86
CA ASN A 95 13.37 3.60 27.75
C ASN A 95 14.02 3.41 26.37
N LYS A 96 15.07 4.21 26.09
CA LYS A 96 15.81 4.17 24.81
C LYS A 96 16.37 2.79 24.47
N GLY A 97 16.86 2.04 25.46
CA GLY A 97 17.42 0.71 25.24
C GLY A 97 16.37 -0.28 24.73
N ARG A 98 15.20 -0.30 25.37
CA ARG A 98 14.07 -1.16 24.95
C ARG A 98 13.53 -0.78 23.58
N VAL A 99 13.42 0.52 23.29
CA VAL A 99 13.03 1.00 21.96
C VAL A 99 14.03 0.53 20.90
N SER A 100 15.33 0.57 21.21
CA SER A 100 16.36 0.11 20.27
C SER A 100 16.31 -1.41 20.08
N GLU A 101 16.12 -2.22 21.14
CA GLU A 101 15.95 -3.67 21.02
C GLU A 101 14.74 -4.02 20.15
N VAL A 102 13.62 -3.35 20.44
CA VAL A 102 12.51 -2.96 19.57
C VAL A 102 12.78 -2.97 18.06
N MET A 103 13.22 -1.80 17.62
CA MET A 103 13.45 -1.42 16.23
C MET A 103 14.54 -2.25 15.56
N ASN A 104 15.47 -2.85 16.31
CA ASN A 104 16.49 -3.73 15.74
C ASN A 104 16.08 -5.21 15.71
N GLY A 105 14.82 -5.54 16.00
CA GLY A 105 14.31 -6.91 15.96
C GLY A 105 14.87 -7.86 17.03
N LYS A 106 15.67 -7.36 17.98
CA LYS A 106 16.24 -8.16 19.09
C LYS A 106 15.17 -8.60 20.07
N ARG A 107 14.05 -7.88 20.11
CA ARG A 107 12.88 -8.18 20.95
C ARG A 107 11.61 -8.01 20.13
N PRO A 108 10.66 -8.96 20.16
CA PRO A 108 9.39 -8.79 19.49
C PRO A 108 8.50 -7.77 20.21
N LEU A 109 7.60 -7.13 19.46
CA LEU A 109 6.52 -6.32 20.04
C LEU A 109 5.60 -7.21 20.89
N SER A 110 5.24 -6.74 22.09
CA SER A 110 4.16 -7.36 22.87
C SER A 110 2.79 -6.91 22.34
N ALA A 111 1.72 -7.65 22.67
CA ALA A 111 0.36 -7.26 22.30
C ALA A 111 -0.01 -5.83 22.77
N SER A 112 0.41 -5.45 23.98
CA SER A 112 0.22 -4.09 24.50
C SER A 112 0.98 -3.03 23.70
N MET A 113 2.20 -3.34 23.22
CA MET A 113 2.95 -2.45 22.34
C MET A 113 2.24 -2.33 20.99
N ILE A 114 1.80 -3.45 20.39
CA ILE A 114 1.10 -3.44 19.09
C ILE A 114 -0.12 -2.52 19.13
N ILE A 115 -0.98 -2.65 20.16
CA ILE A 115 -2.16 -1.80 20.32
C ILE A 115 -1.78 -0.33 20.45
N LYS A 116 -0.78 -0.03 21.29
CA LYS A 116 -0.37 1.36 21.54
C LYS A 116 0.30 1.98 20.31
N THR A 117 1.17 1.25 19.63
CA THR A 117 1.81 1.67 18.37
C THR A 117 0.76 1.93 17.30
N SER A 118 -0.19 1.02 17.11
CA SER A 118 -1.28 1.18 16.15
C SER A 118 -2.05 2.47 16.38
N GLN A 119 -2.44 2.74 17.63
CA GLN A 119 -3.18 3.96 17.99
C GLN A 119 -2.38 5.24 17.79
N VAL A 120 -1.09 5.25 18.16
CA VAL A 120 -0.29 6.48 18.13
C VAL A 120 0.28 6.77 16.75
N LEU A 121 0.68 5.74 16.00
CA LEU A 121 1.28 5.87 14.67
C LEU A 121 0.27 5.67 13.53
N ASN A 122 -1.01 5.41 13.86
CA ASN A 122 -2.09 5.16 12.91
C ASN A 122 -1.79 4.02 11.91
N ILE A 123 -1.19 2.94 12.42
CA ILE A 123 -0.86 1.74 11.64
C ILE A 123 -1.94 0.68 11.90
N PRO A 124 -2.53 0.04 10.87
CA PRO A 124 -3.45 -1.07 11.07
C PRO A 124 -2.81 -2.21 11.89
N LEU A 125 -3.56 -2.77 12.84
CA LEU A 125 -3.04 -3.80 13.76
C LEU A 125 -2.48 -5.01 13.02
N GLU A 126 -3.11 -5.39 11.92
CA GLU A 126 -2.78 -6.54 11.08
C GLU A 126 -1.38 -6.44 10.47
N ARG A 127 -0.90 -5.21 10.23
CA ARG A 127 0.44 -4.91 9.72
C ARG A 127 1.52 -4.98 10.81
N LEU A 128 1.14 -4.93 12.09
CA LEU A 128 2.06 -5.03 13.23
C LEU A 128 2.14 -6.44 13.83
N ILE A 129 1.30 -7.37 13.39
CA ILE A 129 1.30 -8.76 13.84
C ILE A 129 2.24 -9.58 12.95
N GLY A 130 3.39 -9.99 13.50
CA GLY A 130 4.35 -10.83 12.79
C GLY A 130 3.78 -12.18 12.35
N LYS A 131 4.29 -12.73 11.25
CA LYS A 131 3.82 -13.99 10.64
C LYS A 131 3.82 -15.18 11.64
N ASP A 132 4.76 -15.21 12.58
CA ASP A 132 4.85 -16.27 13.61
C ASP A 132 3.66 -16.30 14.58
N MET A 133 3.04 -15.15 14.85
CA MET A 133 1.86 -15.05 15.71
C MET A 133 0.58 -15.47 14.96
N LYS A 134 0.52 -15.23 13.64
CA LYS A 134 -0.58 -15.71 12.77
C LYS A 134 -0.62 -17.24 12.75
N GLN A 135 0.54 -17.90 12.63
CA GLN A 135 0.65 -19.37 12.56
C GLN A 135 0.26 -20.07 13.87
N LYS A 136 0.69 -19.53 15.03
CA LYS A 136 0.38 -20.12 16.35
C LYS A 136 -1.11 -20.10 16.67
N ASN A 137 -1.82 -19.03 16.31
CA ASN A 137 -3.26 -18.94 16.53
C ASN A 137 -4.01 -19.90 15.60
N ALA A 138 -3.64 -19.97 14.32
CA ALA A 138 -4.24 -20.93 13.38
C ALA A 138 -4.11 -22.37 13.89
N ASN A 139 -2.93 -22.78 14.37
CA ASN A 139 -2.71 -24.13 14.89
C ASN A 139 -3.52 -24.43 16.15
N LYS A 140 -3.71 -23.44 17.04
CA LYS A 140 -4.49 -23.60 18.27
C LYS A 140 -5.99 -23.82 18.01
N PHE A 141 -6.52 -23.30 16.90
CA PHE A 141 -7.91 -23.55 16.51
C PHE A 141 -8.13 -24.99 16.01
N TYR A 142 -7.13 -25.62 15.39
CA TYR A 142 -7.23 -27.01 14.91
C TYR A 142 -6.98 -28.06 16.02
N GLU A 143 -6.31 -27.70 17.11
CA GLU A 143 -6.10 -28.60 18.27
C GLU A 143 -7.34 -28.73 19.19
N LEU A 144 -8.38 -27.90 18.98
CA LEU A 144 -9.60 -27.85 19.78
C LEU A 144 -10.85 -28.38 19.05
N ALA A 145 -10.70 -28.86 17.82
CA ALA A 145 -11.75 -29.46 17.00
C ALA A 145 -11.55 -30.97 16.86
#